data_AF-B6BHJ6-F1
#
_entry.id   AF-B6BHJ6-F1
#
_cell.length_a   1.000
_cell.length_b   1.000
_cell.length_c   1.000
_cell.angle_alpha   90.00
_cell.angle_beta   90.00
_cell.angle_gamma   90.00
#
_symmetry.space_group_name_H-M   'P 1'
#
loop_
_entity.id
_entity.type
_entity.pdbx_description
1 polymer ?
#
loop_
_entity_poly.entity_id
_entity_poly.type
_entity_poly.pdbx_seq_one_letter_code
_entity_poly.pdbx_strand_id
1 'polypeptide(L)'
;MSDIKDFMTQEHRDCDEIFVQMEDAVASKSDETLLKFESFQDALTNHFKMEEMVLFPMFEQKTGMSKGPTQVMVMEHEQMRELLSKMQDAAESKENDKFFSLSETLMILMQQHNMKEEQMLYTMIQQHLGDDADHIISRMRSLVH
;
A
#
# COMPACT_ATOMS: atom_id res chain seq x y z
N MET A 1 19.52 -14.19 -5.45
CA MET A 1 18.13 -14.52 -5.08
C MET A 1 17.50 -13.22 -4.63
N SER A 2 16.29 -12.93 -5.08
CA SER A 2 15.57 -11.75 -4.64
C SER A 2 15.18 -11.85 -3.17
N ASP A 3 14.90 -10.72 -2.54
CA ASP A 3 14.43 -10.62 -1.15
C ASP A 3 13.04 -9.98 -1.14
N ILE A 4 12.06 -10.67 -0.57
CA ILE A 4 10.66 -10.25 -0.54
C ILE A 4 10.52 -9.00 0.33
N LYS A 5 11.22 -8.97 1.47
CA LYS A 5 11.15 -7.85 2.40
C LYS A 5 11.70 -6.59 1.75
N ASP A 6 12.86 -6.67 1.10
CA ASP A 6 13.46 -5.53 0.42
C ASP A 6 12.57 -5.05 -0.74
N PHE A 7 11.97 -5.98 -1.50
CA PHE A 7 11.04 -5.64 -2.58
C PHE A 7 9.81 -4.88 -2.05
N MET A 8 9.10 -5.43 -1.07
CA MET A 8 7.89 -4.79 -0.53
C MET A 8 8.18 -3.48 0.21
N THR A 9 9.32 -3.39 0.91
CA THR A 9 9.78 -2.13 1.54
C THR A 9 10.06 -1.06 0.49
N GLN A 10 10.55 -1.44 -0.70
CA GLN A 10 10.74 -0.48 -1.78
C GLN A 10 9.40 -0.01 -2.36
N GLU A 11 8.40 -0.89 -2.48
CA GLU A 11 7.04 -0.48 -2.90
C GLU A 11 6.43 0.56 -1.94
N HIS A 12 6.65 0.45 -0.62
CA HIS A 12 6.25 1.50 0.33
C HIS A 12 6.91 2.85 0.04
N ARG A 13 8.22 2.86 -0.20
CA ARG A 13 8.97 4.09 -0.48
C ARG A 13 8.50 4.74 -1.77
N ASP A 14 8.29 3.93 -2.81
CA ASP A 14 7.81 4.42 -4.10
C ASP A 14 6.39 5.01 -3.95
N CYS A 15 5.53 4.37 -3.14
CA CYS A 15 4.20 4.89 -2.81
C CYS A 15 4.26 6.22 -2.03
N ASP A 16 5.18 6.35 -1.06
CA ASP A 16 5.39 7.59 -0.29
C ASP A 16 5.83 8.76 -1.20
N GLU A 17 6.71 8.49 -2.17
CA GLU A 17 7.13 9.50 -3.16
C GLU A 17 5.97 9.97 -4.04
N ILE A 18 5.07 9.07 -4.44
CA ILE A 18 3.87 9.41 -5.22
C ILE A 18 2.86 10.19 -4.36
N PHE A 19 2.72 9.85 -3.08
CA PHE A 19 1.88 10.59 -2.14
C PHE A 19 2.32 12.05 -2.02
N VAL A 20 3.63 12.30 -1.86
CA VAL A 20 4.18 13.67 -1.79
C VAL A 20 3.85 14.46 -3.06
N GLN A 21 4.01 13.85 -4.24
CA GLN A 21 3.66 14.50 -5.51
C GLN A 21 2.18 14.86 -5.62
N MET A 22 1.29 14.02 -5.08
CA MET A 22 -0.14 14.30 -5.01
C MET A 22 -0.43 15.48 -4.08
N GLU A 23 0.15 15.50 -2.87
CA GLU A 23 -0.03 16.62 -1.94
C GLU A 23 0.46 17.95 -2.53
N ASP A 24 1.62 17.94 -3.20
CA ASP A 24 2.17 19.12 -3.88
C ASP A 24 1.24 19.62 -4.99
N ALA A 25 0.64 18.72 -5.77
CA ALA A 25 -0.32 19.09 -6.82
C ALA A 25 -1.57 19.75 -6.23
N VAL A 26 -2.10 19.22 -5.11
CA VAL A 26 -3.27 19.78 -4.43
C VAL A 26 -2.93 21.13 -3.80
N ALA A 27 -1.77 21.25 -3.16
CA ALA A 27 -1.30 22.48 -2.49
C ALA A 27 -1.10 23.63 -3.50
N SER A 28 -0.52 23.31 -4.65
CA SER A 28 -0.31 24.25 -5.75
C SER A 28 -1.56 24.53 -6.59
N LYS A 29 -2.68 23.83 -6.31
CA LYS A 29 -3.92 23.88 -7.11
C LYS A 29 -3.66 23.58 -8.59
N SER A 30 -2.77 22.62 -8.84
CA SER A 30 -2.41 22.18 -10.18
C SER A 30 -3.61 21.59 -10.92
N ASP A 31 -3.68 21.81 -12.23
CA ASP A 31 -4.64 21.12 -13.11
C ASP A 31 -4.41 19.60 -13.15
N GLU A 32 -3.23 19.13 -12.71
CA GLU A 32 -2.89 17.71 -12.60
C GLU A 32 -3.36 17.05 -11.29
N THR A 33 -4.05 17.77 -10.41
CA THR A 33 -4.47 17.26 -9.08
C THR A 33 -5.14 15.89 -9.16
N LEU A 34 -6.13 15.72 -10.05
CA LEU A 34 -6.85 14.45 -10.18
C LEU A 34 -5.97 13.34 -10.75
N LEU A 35 -5.09 13.66 -11.71
CA LEU A 35 -4.15 12.70 -12.28
C LEU A 35 -3.15 12.19 -11.24
N LYS A 36 -2.61 13.10 -10.40
CA LYS A 36 -1.68 12.75 -9.34
C LYS A 36 -2.36 11.96 -8.22
N PHE A 37 -3.61 12.31 -7.90
CA PHE A 37 -4.43 11.53 -6.98
C PHE A 37 -4.69 10.12 -7.48
N GLU A 38 -5.10 9.96 -8.74
CA GLU A 38 -5.30 8.64 -9.38
C GLU A 38 -4.00 7.83 -9.36
N SER A 39 -2.86 8.44 -9.67
CA SER A 39 -1.55 7.78 -9.62
C SER A 39 -1.22 7.25 -8.21
N PHE A 40 -1.50 8.03 -7.17
CA PHE A 40 -1.31 7.61 -5.77
C PHE A 40 -2.28 6.48 -5.39
N GLN A 41 -3.57 6.63 -5.71
CA GLN A 41 -4.58 5.62 -5.45
C GLN A 41 -4.24 4.29 -6.13
N ASP A 42 -3.79 4.33 -7.38
CA ASP A 42 -3.37 3.13 -8.11
C ASP A 42 -2.14 2.51 -7.48
N ALA A 43 -1.11 3.28 -7.12
CA ALA A 43 0.08 2.77 -6.45
C ALA A 43 -0.28 2.04 -5.15
N LEU A 44 -1.05 2.69 -4.28
CA LEU A 44 -1.44 2.14 -2.99
C LEU A 44 -2.34 0.90 -3.13
N THR A 45 -3.32 0.94 -4.03
CA THR A 45 -4.21 -0.22 -4.23
C THR A 45 -3.56 -1.38 -4.98
N ASN A 46 -2.58 -1.11 -5.85
CA ASN A 46 -1.76 -2.14 -6.48
C ASN A 46 -0.83 -2.82 -5.47
N HIS A 47 -0.27 -2.06 -4.53
CA HIS A 47 0.46 -2.62 -3.39
C HIS A 47 -0.42 -3.61 -2.62
N PHE A 48 -1.64 -3.22 -2.24
CA PHE A 48 -2.57 -4.13 -1.55
C PHE A 48 -2.90 -5.38 -2.37
N LYS A 49 -3.06 -5.27 -3.70
CA LYS A 49 -3.31 -6.44 -4.56
C LYS A 49 -2.16 -7.44 -4.52
N MET A 50 -0.92 -6.97 -4.54
CA MET A 50 0.25 -7.84 -4.45
C MET A 50 0.22 -8.65 -3.16
N GLU A 51 -0.16 -8.01 -2.06
CA GLU A 51 -0.25 -8.66 -0.77
C GLU A 51 -1.45 -9.60 -0.64
N GLU A 52 -2.65 -9.09 -0.88
CA GLU A 52 -3.92 -9.80 -0.66
C GLU A 52 -4.13 -10.95 -1.65
N MET A 53 -3.59 -10.85 -2.87
CA MET A 53 -3.80 -11.86 -3.91
C MET A 53 -2.63 -12.84 -4.07
N VAL A 54 -1.44 -12.49 -3.59
CA VAL A 54 -0.23 -13.34 -3.73
C VAL A 54 0.44 -13.58 -2.39
N LEU A 55 0.94 -12.51 -1.76
CA LEU A 55 1.87 -12.67 -0.64
C LEU A 55 1.21 -13.31 0.58
N PHE A 56 0.08 -12.75 1.03
CA PHE A 56 -0.65 -13.24 2.19
C PHE A 56 -1.21 -14.65 1.94
N PRO A 57 -1.88 -14.95 0.81
CA PRO A 57 -2.33 -16.33 0.55
C PRO A 57 -1.21 -17.36 0.54
N MET A 58 -0.05 -17.05 -0.05
CA MET A 58 1.09 -17.97 -0.07
C MET A 58 1.71 -18.15 1.31
N PHE A 59 1.81 -17.08 2.09
CA PHE A 59 2.27 -17.13 3.47
C PHE A 59 1.34 -17.96 4.36
N GLU A 60 0.04 -17.73 4.28
CA GLU A 60 -0.97 -18.47 5.04
C GLU A 60 -1.00 -19.95 4.65
N GLN A 61 -0.87 -20.27 3.37
CA GLN A 61 -0.79 -21.65 2.89
C GLN A 61 0.46 -22.36 3.42
N LYS A 62 1.61 -21.67 3.47
CA LYS A 62 2.88 -22.24 3.94
C LYS A 62 2.90 -22.47 5.45
N THR A 63 2.29 -21.58 6.22
CA THR A 63 2.38 -21.56 7.69
C THR A 63 1.15 -22.14 8.39
N GLY A 64 0.00 -22.17 7.73
CA GLY A 64 -1.30 -22.50 8.33
C GLY A 64 -1.92 -21.36 9.16
N MET A 65 -1.32 -20.16 9.18
CA MET A 65 -1.73 -19.03 10.02
C MET A 65 -2.85 -18.17 9.39
N SER A 66 -4.08 -18.69 9.29
CA SER A 66 -5.21 -18.00 8.62
C SER A 66 -6.00 -16.99 9.48
N LYS A 67 -5.65 -16.83 10.77
CA LYS A 67 -6.27 -15.84 11.69
C LYS A 67 -5.19 -15.03 12.40
N GLY A 68 -4.21 -14.58 11.61
CA GLY A 68 -2.94 -14.05 12.10
C GLY A 68 -2.69 -12.60 11.66
N PRO A 69 -1.42 -12.20 11.52
CA PRO A 69 -1.04 -10.81 11.22
C PRO A 69 -1.61 -10.29 9.90
N THR A 70 -1.78 -11.16 8.89
CA THR A 70 -2.37 -10.83 7.58
C THR A 70 -3.80 -10.30 7.68
N GLN A 71 -4.63 -10.85 8.58
CA GLN A 71 -6.01 -10.39 8.77
C GLN A 71 -6.05 -8.94 9.30
N VAL A 72 -5.11 -8.56 10.16
CA VAL A 72 -5.01 -7.18 10.67
C VAL A 72 -4.63 -6.23 9.54
N MET A 73 -3.70 -6.64 8.65
CA MET A 73 -3.30 -5.82 7.51
C MET A 73 -4.48 -5.60 6.55
N VAL A 74 -5.22 -6.67 6.21
CA VAL A 74 -6.43 -6.58 5.36
C VAL A 74 -7.50 -5.67 5.98
N MET A 75 -7.70 -5.66 7.30
CA MET A 75 -8.65 -4.73 7.92
C MET A 75 -8.22 -3.26 7.79
N GLU A 76 -6.93 -2.98 7.88
CA GLU A 76 -6.41 -1.61 7.73
C GLU A 76 -6.40 -1.16 6.27
N HIS A 77 -6.12 -2.07 5.35
CA HIS A 77 -6.30 -1.88 3.92
C HIS A 77 -7.72 -1.39 3.57
N GLU A 78 -8.75 -1.97 4.17
CA GLU A 78 -10.13 -1.50 3.99
C GLU A 78 -10.34 -0.08 4.56
N GLN A 79 -9.78 0.22 5.73
CA GLN A 79 -9.82 1.58 6.30
C GLN A 79 -9.12 2.61 5.38
N MET A 80 -8.00 2.24 4.79
CA MET A 80 -7.29 3.08 3.83
C MET A 80 -8.10 3.29 2.54
N ARG A 81 -8.77 2.25 2.01
CA ARG A 81 -9.70 2.38 0.86
C ARG A 81 -10.84 3.34 1.15
N GLU A 82 -11.41 3.30 2.35
CA GLU A 82 -12.46 4.24 2.76
C GLU A 82 -11.94 5.69 2.82
N LEU A 83 -10.70 5.89 3.28
CA LEU A 83 -10.06 7.22 3.29
C LEU A 83 -9.79 7.70 1.86
N LEU A 84 -9.24 6.85 0.99
CA LEU A 84 -9.03 7.16 -0.43
C LEU A 84 -10.33 7.62 -1.10
N SER A 85 -11.43 6.90 -0.91
CA SER A 85 -12.73 7.30 -1.49
C SER A 85 -13.16 8.69 -1.02
N LYS A 86 -12.99 9.02 0.26
CA LYS A 86 -13.33 10.36 0.80
C LYS A 86 -12.39 11.45 0.29
N MET A 87 -11.11 11.12 0.07
CA MET A 87 -10.12 12.04 -0.50
C MET A 87 -10.43 12.33 -1.96
N GLN A 88 -10.86 11.31 -2.72
CA GLN A 88 -11.29 11.48 -4.11
C GLN A 88 -12.44 12.49 -4.20
N ASP A 89 -13.49 12.30 -3.40
CA ASP A 89 -14.64 13.22 -3.35
C ASP A 89 -14.20 14.67 -3.03
N ALA A 90 -13.25 14.82 -2.10
CA ALA A 90 -12.72 16.12 -1.70
C ALA A 90 -11.88 16.76 -2.83
N ALA A 91 -11.08 15.98 -3.55
CA ALA A 91 -10.29 16.45 -4.69
C ALA A 91 -11.19 16.91 -5.86
N GLU A 92 -12.22 16.12 -6.20
CA GLU A 92 -13.19 16.44 -7.25
C GLU A 92 -14.01 17.69 -6.90
N SER A 93 -14.36 17.85 -5.63
CA SER A 93 -15.10 19.00 -5.10
C SER A 93 -14.21 20.23 -4.82
N LYS A 94 -12.89 20.11 -5.00
CA LYS A 94 -11.89 21.16 -4.69
C LYS A 94 -11.94 21.63 -3.23
N GLU A 95 -12.28 20.73 -2.31
CA GLU A 95 -12.31 20.97 -0.86
C GLU A 95 -10.92 20.71 -0.25
N ASN A 96 -9.95 21.59 -0.54
CA ASN A 96 -8.55 21.39 -0.14
C ASN A 96 -8.35 21.15 1.37
N ASP A 97 -9.04 21.88 2.25
CA ASP A 97 -8.90 21.71 3.70
C ASP A 97 -9.36 20.31 4.16
N LYS A 98 -10.44 19.81 3.58
CA LYS A 98 -10.95 18.45 3.85
C LYS A 98 -9.99 17.41 3.27
N PHE A 99 -9.47 17.64 2.06
CA PHE A 99 -8.47 16.77 1.46
C PHE A 99 -7.25 16.61 2.36
N PHE A 100 -6.65 17.71 2.84
CA PHE A 100 -5.46 17.65 3.70
C PHE A 100 -5.72 17.02 5.07
N SER A 101 -6.90 17.23 5.65
CA SER A 101 -7.27 16.55 6.90
C SER A 101 -7.38 15.02 6.72
N LEU A 102 -7.91 14.58 5.57
CA LEU A 102 -7.99 13.16 5.24
C LEU A 102 -6.63 12.58 4.87
N SER A 103 -5.78 13.33 4.14
CA SER A 103 -4.43 12.90 3.76
C SER A 103 -3.54 12.71 4.97
N GLU A 104 -3.60 13.61 5.96
CA GLU A 104 -2.88 13.46 7.24
C GLU A 104 -3.32 12.19 7.99
N THR A 105 -4.63 11.92 8.02
CA THR A 105 -5.17 10.70 8.65
C THR A 105 -4.68 9.43 7.92
N LEU A 106 -4.69 9.44 6.59
CA LEU A 106 -4.21 8.34 5.76
C LEU A 106 -2.70 8.11 5.96
N MET A 107 -1.90 9.17 5.95
CA MET A 107 -0.44 9.10 6.16
C MET A 107 -0.09 8.47 7.51
N ILE A 108 -0.77 8.87 8.60
CA ILE A 108 -0.54 8.28 9.92
C ILE A 108 -0.88 6.79 9.92
N LEU A 109 -2.00 6.41 9.30
CA LEU A 109 -2.42 5.01 9.20
C LEU A 109 -1.43 4.18 8.36
N MET A 110 -0.99 4.69 7.21
CA MET A 110 0.03 4.06 6.36
C MET A 110 1.34 3.87 7.11
N GLN A 111 1.85 4.89 7.81
CA GLN A 111 3.11 4.75 8.56
C GLN A 111 3.01 3.66 9.65
N GLN A 112 1.90 3.62 10.39
CA GLN A 112 1.69 2.59 11.41
C GLN A 112 1.55 1.20 10.81
N HIS A 113 0.88 1.10 9.68
CA HIS A 113 0.71 -0.12 8.91
C HIS A 113 2.06 -0.66 8.40
N ASN A 114 2.77 0.15 7.61
CA ASN A 114 4.06 -0.19 7.01
C ASN A 114 5.08 -0.62 8.08
N MET A 115 5.09 0.04 9.24
CA MET A 115 5.95 -0.36 10.36
C MET A 115 5.70 -1.79 10.84
N LYS A 116 4.43 -2.23 10.93
CA LYS A 116 4.12 -3.60 11.35
C LYS A 116 4.55 -4.61 10.31
N GLU A 117 4.41 -4.26 9.05
CA GLU A 117 4.80 -5.14 7.95
C GLU A 117 6.31 -5.29 7.86
N GLU A 118 7.03 -4.18 7.75
CA GLU A 118 8.48 -4.17 7.57
C GLU A 118 9.22 -4.75 8.78
N GLN A 119 8.76 -4.45 10.00
CA GLN A 119 9.44 -4.89 11.22
C GLN A 119 9.09 -6.33 11.57
N MET A 120 7.86 -6.78 11.32
CA MET A 120 7.41 -8.12 11.72
C MET A 120 7.01 -9.00 10.56
N LEU A 121 5.99 -8.61 9.78
CA LEU A 121 5.35 -9.51 8.80
C LEU A 121 6.31 -9.92 7.68
N TYR A 122 6.98 -8.99 7.02
CA TYR A 122 7.90 -9.29 5.93
C TYR A 122 9.12 -10.08 6.38
N THR A 123 9.62 -9.82 7.59
CA THR A 123 10.69 -10.64 8.18
C THR A 123 10.23 -12.09 8.36
N MET A 124 8.99 -12.29 8.84
CA MET A 124 8.41 -13.62 9.00
C MET A 124 8.15 -14.30 7.66
N ILE A 125 7.64 -13.56 6.67
CA ILE A 125 7.40 -14.07 5.31
C ILE A 125 8.72 -14.50 4.68
N GLN A 126 9.77 -13.67 4.74
CA GLN A 126 11.08 -13.98 4.18
C GLN A 126 11.68 -15.26 4.79
N GLN A 127 11.49 -15.49 6.09
CA GLN A 127 11.94 -16.72 6.76
C GLN A 127 11.24 -18.00 6.25
N HIS A 128 9.98 -17.91 5.81
CA HIS A 128 9.18 -19.07 5.40
C HIS A 128 9.14 -19.27 3.88
N LEU A 129 9.28 -18.19 3.11
CA LEU A 129 9.07 -18.14 1.66
C LEU A 129 10.32 -17.67 0.88
N GLY A 130 11.45 -17.43 1.55
CA GLY A 130 12.66 -16.89 0.90
C GLY A 130 13.19 -17.74 -0.26
N ASP A 131 13.01 -19.07 -0.21
CA ASP A 131 13.39 -19.97 -1.31
C ASP A 131 12.51 -19.77 -2.56
N ASP A 132 11.29 -19.27 -2.39
CA ASP A 132 10.30 -19.02 -3.45
C ASP A 132 10.26 -17.54 -3.87
N ALA A 133 11.16 -16.69 -3.35
CA ALA A 133 11.11 -15.23 -3.49
C ALA A 133 11.02 -14.74 -4.95
N ASP A 134 11.87 -15.28 -5.83
CA ASP A 134 11.87 -14.91 -7.25
C ASP A 134 10.52 -15.21 -7.93
N HIS A 135 9.90 -16.34 -7.59
CA HIS A 135 8.59 -16.72 -8.12
C HIS A 135 7.47 -15.81 -7.59
N ILE A 136 7.49 -15.53 -6.28
CA ILE A 136 6.49 -14.70 -5.62
C ILE A 136 6.53 -13.27 -6.18
N ILE A 137 7.72 -12.66 -6.26
CA ILE A 137 7.90 -11.32 -6.82
C ILE A 137 7.46 -11.27 -8.29
N SER A 138 7.79 -12.29 -9.08
CA SER A 138 7.32 -12.37 -10.47
C SER A 138 5.80 -12.41 -10.57
N ARG A 139 5.09 -13.10 -9.66
CA ARG A 139 3.62 -13.14 -9.64
C ARG A 139 3.03 -11.81 -9.22
N MET A 140 3.58 -11.17 -8.19
CA MET A 140 3.14 -9.86 -7.73
C MET A 140 3.24 -8.82 -8.86
N ARG A 141 4.39 -8.76 -9.55
CA ARG A 141 4.58 -7.87 -10.71
C ARG A 141 3.61 -8.12 -11.88
N SER A 142 3.10 -9.34 -12.04
CA SER A 142 2.13 -9.64 -13.10
C SER A 142 0.70 -9.19 -12.80
N LEU A 143 0.42 -8.76 -11.56
CA LEU A 143 -0.89 -8.25 -11.16
C LEU A 143 -1.06 -6.75 -11.40
N VAL A 144 0.04 -6.02 -11.52
CA VAL A 144 0.08 -4.56 -11.52
C VAL A 144 0.65 -4.09 -12.87
N HIS A 145 -0.18 -3.43 -13.67
CA HIS A 145 0.11 -2.96 -15.02
C HIS A 145 -0.48 -1.58 -15.23
#